data_AF-A0A529I6W1-F1
#
_entry.id   AF-A0A529I6W1-F1
#
_cell.length_a   1.000
_cell.length_b   1.000
_cell.length_c   1.000
_cell.angle_alpha   90.00
_cell.angle_beta   90.00
_cell.angle_gamma   90.00
#
_symmetry.space_group_name_H-M   'P 1'
#
loop_
_entity.id
_entity.type
_entity.pdbx_description
1 polymer ?
#
loop_
_entity_poly.entity_id
_entity_poly.type
_entity_poly.pdbx_seq_one_letter_code
_entity_poly.pdbx_strand_id
1 'polypeptide(L)' 'RGNPVLLPRSLFGAIAHLEGDTGARHLVEAGGLDVVDVEIGNAASVDVDTREALEGAGGVLQD' A
#
# COMPACT_ATOMS: atom_id res chain seq x y z
N ARG A 1 -3.28 -4.99 -4.00
CA ARG A 1 -2.79 -3.70 -4.51
C ARG A 1 -2.90 -2.68 -3.40
N GLY A 2 -1.80 -2.50 -2.66
CA GLY A 2 -1.76 -1.58 -1.54
C GLY A 2 -1.26 -0.24 -2.04
N ASN A 3 -2.15 0.74 -2.20
CA ASN A 3 -1.69 2.11 -2.35
C ASN A 3 -0.96 2.51 -1.06
N PRO A 4 0.07 3.36 -1.14
CA PRO A 4 0.66 3.94 0.06
C PRO A 4 -0.42 4.67 0.85
N VAL A 5 -0.49 4.39 2.16
CA VAL A 5 -1.47 5.00 3.08
C VAL A 5 -0.75 5.80 4.16
N LEU A 6 -1.31 6.96 4.50
CA LEU A 6 -0.89 7.75 5.66
C LEU A 6 -1.90 7.54 6.78
N LEU A 7 -1.44 7.02 7.92
CA LEU A 7 -2.29 6.69 9.06
C LEU A 7 -1.91 7.55 10.28
N PRO A 8 -2.90 8.12 11.01
CA PRO A 8 -2.62 8.86 12.22
C PRO A 8 -2.08 7.93 13.32
N ARG A 9 -1.28 8.50 14.23
CA ARG A 9 -0.68 7.76 15.35
C ARG A 9 -1.71 7.05 16.23
N SER A 10 -2.94 7.57 16.31
CA SER A 10 -4.05 6.96 17.06
C SER A 10 -4.36 5.53 16.59
N LEU A 11 -4.06 5.19 15.33
CA LEU A 11 -4.28 3.85 14.78
C LEU A 11 -3.13 2.87 15.04
N PHE A 12 -2.01 3.30 15.63
CA PHE A 12 -0.83 2.41 15.82
C PHE A 12 -1.16 1.17 16.64
N GLY A 13 -2.00 1.31 17.67
CA GLY A 13 -2.47 0.18 18.45
C GLY A 13 -3.21 -0.83 17.59
N ALA A 14 -4.11 -0.40 16.71
CA ALA A 14 -4.86 -1.29 15.83
C ALA A 14 -3.98 -1.93 14.74
N ILE A 15 -3.02 -1.17 14.19
CA ILE A 15 -2.04 -1.67 13.20
C ILE A 15 -1.20 -2.81 13.77
N ALA A 16 -0.79 -2.71 15.03
CA ALA A 16 0.05 -3.74 15.67
C ALA A 16 -0.62 -5.12 15.79
N HIS A 17 -1.95 -5.20 15.61
CA HIS A 17 -2.71 -6.44 15.66
C HIS A 17 -3.13 -6.95 14.28
N LEU A 18 -2.68 -6.31 13.19
CA LEU A 18 -2.92 -6.80 11.84
C LEU A 18 -2.07 -8.03 11.55
N GLU A 19 -2.69 -9.01 10.88
CA GLU A 19 -2.03 -10.24 10.42
C GLU A 19 -2.03 -10.33 8.89
N GLY A 20 -0.87 -10.64 8.32
CA GLY A 20 -0.66 -10.73 6.87
C GLY A 20 -0.83 -9.41 6.13
N ASP A 21 -0.94 -9.49 4.80
CA ASP A 21 -1.18 -8.34 3.91
C ASP A 21 -2.66 -7.94 3.81
N THR A 22 -3.45 -8.30 4.83
CA THR A 22 -4.83 -7.82 4.98
C THR A 22 -4.76 -6.35 5.39
N GLY A 23 -4.48 -5.50 4.41
CA GLY A 23 -3.94 -4.17 4.62
C GLY A 23 -4.78 -3.28 5.54
N ALA A 24 -4.15 -2.21 6.00
CA ALA A 24 -4.75 -1.16 6.84
C ALA A 24 -6.06 -0.58 6.30
N ARG A 25 -6.46 -0.88 5.05
CA ARG A 25 -7.78 -0.60 4.48
C ARG A 25 -8.92 -0.99 5.42
N HIS A 26 -8.89 -2.19 6.02
CA HIS A 26 -9.93 -2.59 6.97
C HIS A 26 -9.91 -1.75 8.25
N LEU A 27 -8.74 -1.26 8.70
CA LEU A 27 -8.64 -0.34 9.84
C LEU A 27 -9.19 1.05 9.50
N VAL A 28 -8.96 1.50 8.27
CA VAL A 28 -9.45 2.78 7.76
C VAL A 28 -10.99 2.73 7.62
N GLU A 29 -11.53 1.64 7.08
CA GLU A 29 -12.98 1.43 6.92
C GLU A 29 -13.70 1.19 8.27
N ALA A 30 -13.06 0.52 9.23
CA ALA A 30 -13.64 0.23 10.55
C ALA A 30 -13.48 1.37 11.57
N GLY A 31 -12.49 2.25 11.39
CA GLY A 31 -12.10 3.26 12.38
C GLY A 31 -13.03 4.47 12.47
N GLY A 32 -14.02 4.60 11.57
CA GLY A 32 -14.89 5.77 11.50
C GLY A 32 -14.14 7.08 11.21
N LEU A 33 -12.92 6.96 10.67
CA LEU A 33 -12.10 8.11 10.30
C LEU A 33 -12.44 8.53 8.87
N ASP A 34 -12.38 9.83 8.63
CA ASP A 34 -12.51 10.36 7.27
C ASP A 34 -11.35 9.86 6.41
N VAL A 35 -11.70 9.32 5.25
CA VAL A 35 -10.75 8.81 4.26
C VAL A 35 -10.71 9.79 3.10
N VAL A 36 -9.52 10.20 2.72
CA VAL A 36 -9.31 11.13 1.60
C VAL A 36 -8.41 10.46 0.58
N ASP A 37 -8.91 10.28 -0.64
CA ASP A 37 -8.12 9.82 -1.77
C ASP A 37 -7.27 10.98 -2.30
N VAL A 38 -5.98 10.71 -2.51
CA VAL A 38 -5.02 11.68 -3.05
C VAL A 38 -4.41 11.10 -4.32
N GLU A 39 -4.73 11.70 -5.46
CA GLU A 39 -4.18 11.31 -6.76
C GLU A 39 -2.69 11.69 -6.83
N ILE A 40 -1.82 10.70 -7.01
CA ILE A 40 -0.35 10.85 -7.07
C ILE A 40 0.26 10.24 -8.33
N GLY A 41 -0.58 9.85 -9.30
CA GLY A 41 -0.21 9.25 -10.56
C GLY A 41 -0.15 7.73 -10.52
N ASN A 42 -0.22 7.14 -11.73
CA ASN A 42 -0.30 5.69 -11.92
C ASN A 42 0.86 4.91 -11.30
N ALA A 43 2.04 5.53 -11.18
CA ALA A 43 3.23 4.90 -10.62
C ALA A 43 3.03 4.39 -9.19
N ALA A 44 2.14 5.01 -8.40
CA ALA A 44 1.86 4.59 -7.03
C ALA A 44 1.14 3.23 -6.91
N SER A 45 0.63 2.72 -8.03
CA SER A 45 -0.09 1.44 -8.09
C SER A 45 0.70 0.31 -8.76
N VAL A 46 1.95 0.59 -9.16
CA VAL A 46 2.81 -0.36 -9.87
C VAL A 46 3.49 -1.29 -8.88
N ASP A 47 3.03 -2.54 -8.84
CA ASP A 47 3.67 -3.64 -8.12
C ASP A 47 4.66 -4.35 -9.07
N VAL A 48 5.85 -4.69 -8.58
CA VAL A 48 6.94 -5.32 -9.35
C VAL A 48 7.24 -6.70 -8.78
N ASP A 49 6.35 -7.66 -9.05
CA ASP A 49 6.43 -9.01 -8.48
C ASP A 49 7.09 -10.05 -9.40
N THR A 50 7.23 -9.73 -10.69
CA THR A 50 7.79 -10.64 -11.70
C THR A 50 8.94 -10.01 -12.48
N ARG A 51 9.71 -10.86 -13.17
CA ARG A 51 10.78 -10.41 -14.07
C ARG A 51 10.24 -9.47 -15.15
N GLU A 52 9.10 -9.81 -15.74
CA GLU A 52 8.45 -9.02 -16.79
C GLU A 52 7.96 -7.67 -16.24
N ALA A 53 7.47 -7.64 -15.00
CA ALA A 53 7.09 -6.40 -14.33
C ALA A 53 8.30 -5.50 -14.08
N LEU A 54 9.44 -6.09 -13.71
CA LEU A 54 10.69 -5.36 -13.46
C LEU A 54 11.25 -4.76 -14.75
N GLU A 55 11.30 -5.55 -15.82
CA GLU A 55 11.71 -5.07 -17.16
C GLU A 55 10.76 -3.97 -17.66
N GLY A 56 9.45 -4.13 -17.48
CA GLY A 56 8.45 -3.13 -17.84
C GLY A 56 8.56 -1.81 -17.04
N ALA A 57 9.10 -1.87 -15.83
CA ALA A 57 9.43 -0.70 -15.01
C ALA A 57 10.80 -0.08 -15.37
N GLY A 58 11.54 -0.66 -16.33
CA GLY A 58 12.88 -0.21 -16.73
C GLY A 58 14.02 -0.74 -15.86
N GLY A 59 13.75 -1.73 -15.01
CA GLY A 59 14.75 -2.43 -14.21
C GLY A 59 15.59 -3.41 -15.04
N VAL A 60 16.81 -3.70 -14.56
CA VAL A 60 17.72 -4.69 -15.15
C VAL A 60 17.98 -5.77 -14.11
N LEU A 61 17.79 -7.03 -14.48
CA LEU A 61 18.15 -8.14 -13.59
C LEU A 61 19.66 -8.34 -13.57
N GLN A 62 20.19 -8.46 -12.36
CA GLN A 62 21.56 -8.82 -12.10
C GLN A 62 21.63 -10.31 -11.78
N ASP A 63 22.73 -10.95 -12.18
CA ASP A 63 23.02 -12.37 -11.96
C ASP A 63 23.41 -12.67 -10.52
#